data_AF-C4RML1-F1
#
_entry.id   AF-C4RML1-F1
#
_cell.length_a   1.000
_cell.length_b   1.000
_cell.length_c   1.000
_cell.angle_alpha   90.00
_cell.angle_beta   90.00
_cell.angle_gamma   90.00
#
_symmetry.space_group_name_H-M   'P 1'
#
loop_
_entity.id
_entity.type
_entity.pdbx_description
1 polymer ?
#
loop_
_entity_poly.entity_id
_entity_poly.type
_entity_poly.pdbx_seq_one_letter_code
_entity_poly.pdbx_strand_id
1 'polypeptide(L)'
;MVRPRSTSAGTAASTSSATACSPPGWPSGRGPARSVPLPRCSPPPRWAGCSPGTAPAGRCSPGSSARSCWSATWPVAGSPSPSGWRWACSRCARSASTRRGSRCRAGAAGPARCGWPWPGCSPGWPPGPARSPACSPAWPARRCCWRACAGAPGRGGRCPAGGGPTKQMAESLTLCLAPALALAPMALLFGNGGTQPFTAESMRINVALAVVVFFAVPRRRRTLRAGAALTVLLLVAAQLVPSPIGSNALRLPMLFALPLLAGYAPLPGPWLAGLLAACLWWQNPVMTADLSRAGSPESAAAYYRPLVDELARRQPVGRVEVVPLRDHWESAYLPDTVPLARGWERQVDTLRNPLFYGDDLTADGYAGWLRREAVAYVAYAPGSVPDRSARQEAALVAAGQPYLREVWRDATWRLYAVTEPAPLVGPPGRLVDSGRAAVGFTVDAPGDVPVRVRWSRWLTLTGPGGCLAPAPDGFVTVRGATPGAYRVGSSLRPSGQC
;
A
#
# COMPACT_ATOMS: atom_id res chain seq x y z
N MET A 1 28.34 -26.14 40.78
CA MET A 1 29.28 -27.15 40.26
C MET A 1 28.96 -27.32 38.77
N VAL A 2 29.62 -26.73 37.76
CA VAL A 2 31.07 -26.64 37.44
C VAL A 2 31.63 -28.07 37.37
N ARG A 3 32.08 -28.67 36.25
CA ARG A 3 32.48 -28.23 34.89
C ARG A 3 32.69 -29.54 34.01
N PRO A 4 33.36 -29.57 32.83
CA PRO A 4 32.78 -30.03 31.55
C PRO A 4 33.57 -31.18 30.85
N ARG A 5 33.18 -31.54 29.61
CA ARG A 5 34.05 -32.17 28.59
C ARG A 5 33.74 -31.53 27.23
N SER A 6 34.60 -30.62 26.73
CA SER A 6 35.79 -30.83 25.90
C SER A 6 35.48 -31.15 24.44
N THR A 7 35.74 -30.13 23.63
CA THR A 7 35.88 -30.03 22.18
C THR A 7 36.91 -30.98 21.58
N SER A 8 36.69 -31.43 20.35
CA SER A 8 37.77 -31.60 19.37
C SER A 8 37.30 -31.13 17.99
N ALA A 9 38.12 -30.27 17.40
CA ALA A 9 38.00 -29.75 16.06
C ALA A 9 38.77 -30.68 15.11
N GLY A 10 38.21 -30.93 13.92
CA GLY A 10 38.87 -31.63 12.82
C GLY A 10 38.69 -30.82 11.55
N THR A 11 39.74 -30.11 11.18
CA THR A 11 39.89 -29.34 9.94
C THR A 11 40.10 -30.30 8.76
N ALA A 12 39.30 -30.19 7.70
CA ALA A 12 39.63 -30.77 6.41
C ALA A 12 39.10 -29.86 5.29
N ALA A 13 40.01 -29.13 4.66
CA ALA A 13 39.81 -28.49 3.39
C ALA A 13 40.02 -29.54 2.28
N SER A 14 39.09 -29.66 1.33
CA SER A 14 39.43 -30.07 -0.02
C SER A 14 38.47 -29.45 -1.04
N THR A 15 39.12 -29.05 -2.12
CA THR A 15 38.74 -28.31 -3.31
C THR A 15 37.68 -28.98 -4.19
N SER A 16 36.66 -28.19 -4.55
CA SER A 16 36.12 -27.97 -5.90
C SER A 16 36.25 -29.06 -6.99
N SER A 17 35.11 -29.60 -7.42
CA SER A 17 34.77 -29.80 -8.85
C SER A 17 33.35 -30.35 -8.99
N ALA A 18 32.41 -29.55 -9.47
CA ALA A 18 31.09 -30.01 -9.94
C ALA A 18 30.66 -29.20 -11.17
N THR A 19 31.11 -29.71 -12.31
CA THR A 19 30.42 -29.89 -13.59
C THR A 19 29.23 -28.98 -13.88
N ALA A 20 29.44 -28.02 -14.79
CA ALA A 20 28.41 -27.26 -15.46
C ALA A 20 27.76 -28.11 -16.58
N CYS A 21 26.43 -28.28 -16.52
CA CYS A 21 25.64 -28.80 -17.62
C CYS A 21 25.23 -27.65 -18.55
N SER A 22 25.75 -27.67 -19.79
CA SER A 22 25.28 -26.86 -20.91
C SER A 22 24.30 -27.68 -21.77
N PRO A 23 23.20 -27.10 -22.28
CA PRO A 23 22.38 -27.76 -23.30
C PRO A 23 22.99 -27.59 -24.71
N PRO A 24 22.74 -28.53 -25.64
CA PRO A 24 23.47 -28.63 -26.90
C PRO A 24 22.93 -27.75 -28.03
N GLY A 25 23.88 -27.16 -28.77
CA GLY A 25 24.00 -27.17 -30.24
C GLY A 25 22.76 -26.90 -31.12
N TRP A 26 22.74 -25.72 -31.74
CA TRP A 26 22.03 -25.44 -32.99
C TRP A 26 22.65 -26.23 -34.16
N PRO A 27 21.85 -26.83 -35.06
CA PRO A 27 22.32 -27.16 -36.40
C PRO A 27 22.03 -26.01 -37.38
N SER A 28 23.09 -25.59 -38.06
CA SER A 28 23.07 -24.74 -39.25
C SER A 28 22.54 -25.51 -40.45
N GLY A 29 21.51 -24.96 -41.12
CA GLY A 29 20.98 -25.51 -42.37
C GLY A 29 20.30 -24.44 -43.20
N ARG A 30 20.93 -24.06 -44.33
CA ARG A 30 20.37 -23.18 -45.36
C ARG A 30 19.44 -24.00 -46.27
N GLY A 31 18.23 -23.51 -46.54
CA GLY A 31 17.29 -24.07 -47.52
C GLY A 31 16.00 -23.22 -47.60
N PRO A 32 15.33 -23.12 -48.77
CA PRO A 32 14.74 -21.87 -49.24
C PRO A 32 13.30 -21.58 -48.78
N ALA A 33 12.96 -20.29 -48.88
CA ALA A 33 11.70 -19.67 -48.55
C ALA A 33 10.47 -20.36 -49.16
N ARG A 34 9.46 -20.62 -48.31
CA ARG A 34 8.07 -20.80 -48.73
C ARG A 34 7.21 -19.74 -48.06
N SER A 35 6.57 -18.94 -48.92
CA SER A 35 5.55 -17.95 -48.60
C SER A 35 4.31 -18.61 -48.00
N VAL A 36 3.91 -18.17 -46.80
CA VAL A 36 2.60 -18.48 -46.20
C VAL A 36 1.85 -17.15 -46.01
N PRO A 37 0.59 -17.03 -46.48
CA PRO A 37 -0.13 -15.76 -46.49
C PRO A 37 -0.69 -15.38 -45.12
N LEU A 38 -0.62 -14.09 -44.78
CA LEU A 38 -1.22 -13.47 -43.59
C LEU A 38 -2.76 -13.50 -43.67
N PRO A 39 -3.48 -13.81 -42.59
CA PRO A 39 -4.93 -13.66 -42.56
C PRO A 39 -5.34 -12.18 -42.45
N ARG A 40 -6.34 -11.80 -43.25
CA ARG A 40 -6.95 -10.47 -43.33
C ARG A 40 -7.79 -10.19 -42.08
N CYS A 41 -7.62 -9.00 -41.49
CA CYS A 41 -8.48 -8.48 -40.42
C CYS A 41 -9.81 -7.95 -41.01
N SER A 42 -10.94 -8.42 -40.47
CA SER A 42 -12.27 -7.85 -40.71
C SER A 42 -12.50 -6.60 -39.84
N PRO A 43 -13.19 -5.55 -40.33
CA PRO A 43 -13.55 -4.38 -39.52
C PRO A 43 -14.79 -4.67 -38.64
N PRO A 44 -14.95 -3.99 -37.48
CA PRO A 44 -16.11 -4.17 -36.62
C PRO A 44 -17.37 -3.46 -37.17
N PRO A 45 -18.59 -3.90 -36.80
CA PRO A 45 -19.82 -3.31 -37.30
C PRO A 45 -20.13 -1.96 -36.66
N ARG A 46 -20.69 -1.07 -37.48
CA ARG A 46 -21.24 0.25 -37.10
C ARG A 46 -22.55 0.05 -36.34
N TRP A 47 -22.73 0.77 -35.23
CA TRP A 47 -24.04 0.93 -34.60
C TRP A 47 -24.63 2.29 -34.98
N ALA A 48 -25.79 2.24 -35.64
CA ALA A 48 -26.67 3.37 -35.93
C ALA A 48 -27.49 3.74 -34.69
N GLY A 49 -27.88 5.02 -34.60
CA GLY A 49 -28.51 5.62 -33.43
C GLY A 49 -30.03 5.49 -33.33
N CYS A 50 -30.58 6.02 -32.22
CA CYS A 50 -31.68 7.01 -32.17
C CYS A 50 -32.25 7.16 -30.73
N SER A 51 -32.10 8.38 -30.19
CA SER A 51 -33.05 9.28 -29.49
C SER A 51 -34.09 8.82 -28.44
N PRO A 52 -34.53 9.77 -27.55
CA PRO A 52 -35.07 9.49 -26.21
C PRO A 52 -36.59 9.66 -26.09
N GLY A 53 -37.17 9.10 -25.02
CA GLY A 53 -38.44 9.59 -24.48
C GLY A 53 -39.30 8.52 -23.80
N THR A 54 -39.63 8.76 -22.53
CA THR A 54 -40.95 8.65 -21.86
C THR A 54 -40.85 8.04 -20.46
N ALA A 55 -41.15 8.87 -19.47
CA ALA A 55 -41.56 8.45 -18.13
C ALA A 55 -43.05 8.08 -18.13
N PRO A 56 -43.51 7.36 -17.10
CA PRO A 56 -44.73 7.81 -16.44
C PRO A 56 -44.61 7.90 -14.91
N ALA A 57 -45.50 8.72 -14.37
CA ALA A 57 -45.54 9.28 -13.03
C ALA A 57 -46.39 8.49 -12.02
N GLY A 58 -46.22 8.81 -10.74
CA GLY A 58 -47.18 8.58 -9.65
C GLY A 58 -46.50 8.11 -8.36
N ARG A 59 -46.76 8.60 -7.14
CA ARG A 59 -47.68 9.59 -6.56
C ARG A 59 -47.03 10.11 -5.26
N CYS A 60 -47.32 11.35 -4.85
CA CYS A 60 -47.04 11.85 -3.50
C CYS A 60 -48.35 12.16 -2.76
N SER A 61 -48.39 11.90 -1.46
CA SER A 61 -49.21 12.63 -0.46
C SER A 61 -48.72 12.33 0.97
N PRO A 62 -49.00 13.21 1.95
CA PRO A 62 -47.98 13.78 2.84
C PRO A 62 -48.17 13.42 4.33
N GLY A 63 -47.14 13.66 5.17
CA GLY A 63 -47.35 13.59 6.62
C GLY A 63 -46.11 13.70 7.52
N SER A 64 -45.85 14.92 7.98
CA SER A 64 -45.27 15.28 9.29
C SER A 64 -43.74 15.31 9.53
N SER A 65 -43.33 16.57 9.79
CA SER A 65 -42.35 17.04 10.77
C SER A 65 -40.86 17.02 10.43
N ALA A 66 -40.40 18.21 10.06
CA ALA A 66 -39.02 18.64 10.07
C ALA A 66 -38.45 18.58 11.49
N ARG A 67 -37.32 17.86 11.64
CA ARG A 67 -36.29 18.15 12.64
C ARG A 67 -34.94 17.69 12.10
N SER A 68 -34.12 18.68 11.73
CA SER A 68 -32.65 18.66 11.74
C SER A 68 -31.94 17.44 11.11
N CYS A 69 -31.59 17.54 9.83
CA CYS A 69 -30.49 16.78 9.23
C CYS A 69 -29.43 17.76 8.74
N TRP A 70 -28.36 17.93 9.53
CA TRP A 70 -27.05 18.26 8.98
C TRP A 70 -26.44 16.94 8.50
N SER A 71 -26.70 16.57 7.25
CA SER A 71 -25.97 15.50 6.55
C SER A 71 -24.81 16.14 5.79
N ALA A 72 -23.65 16.20 6.43
CA ALA A 72 -22.39 16.40 5.73
C ALA A 72 -22.09 15.15 4.90
N THR A 73 -22.59 15.12 3.67
CA THR A 73 -22.22 14.12 2.67
C THR A 73 -20.87 14.51 2.09
N TRP A 74 -19.83 13.79 2.50
CA TRP A 74 -18.54 13.83 1.81
C TRP A 74 -18.63 12.91 0.58
N PRO A 75 -18.21 13.36 -0.62
CA PRO A 75 -18.20 12.48 -1.78
C PRO A 75 -17.17 11.37 -1.58
N VAL A 76 -17.67 10.14 -1.55
CA VAL A 76 -16.90 8.91 -1.70
C VAL A 76 -16.37 8.89 -3.13
N ALA A 77 -15.06 9.05 -3.28
CA ALA A 77 -14.39 8.97 -4.58
C ALA A 77 -14.30 7.50 -5.02
N GLY A 78 -15.05 7.15 -6.07
CA GLY A 78 -14.91 5.92 -6.83
C GLY A 78 -14.96 6.21 -8.33
N SER A 79 -14.18 5.45 -9.10
CA SER A 79 -14.07 5.37 -10.57
C SER A 79 -12.93 6.18 -11.22
N PRO A 80 -11.89 5.50 -11.77
CA PRO A 80 -11.13 6.02 -12.89
C PRO A 80 -11.69 5.43 -14.20
N SER A 81 -12.29 6.28 -15.03
CA SER A 81 -12.54 5.96 -16.45
C SER A 81 -11.26 6.22 -17.26
N PRO A 82 -10.90 5.35 -18.24
CA PRO A 82 -9.62 5.42 -18.92
C PRO A 82 -9.67 6.39 -20.10
N SER A 83 -8.82 7.42 -20.09
CA SER A 83 -8.45 8.13 -21.32
C SER A 83 -6.94 8.04 -21.51
N GLY A 84 -6.56 7.25 -22.49
CA GLY A 84 -5.17 6.98 -22.85
C GLY A 84 -4.54 8.16 -23.60
N TRP A 85 -3.35 8.54 -23.18
CA TRP A 85 -2.45 9.38 -23.98
C TRP A 85 -1.45 8.48 -24.69
N ARG A 86 -1.68 8.27 -25.99
CA ARG A 86 -0.72 7.65 -26.90
C ARG A 86 0.38 8.68 -27.21
N TRP A 87 1.64 8.33 -26.96
CA TRP A 87 2.78 9.01 -27.57
C TRP A 87 3.00 8.45 -28.97
N ALA A 88 2.63 9.23 -29.99
CA ALA A 88 3.01 8.97 -31.37
C ALA A 88 4.38 9.63 -31.64
N CYS A 89 5.39 8.79 -31.79
CA CYS A 89 6.66 9.16 -32.41
C CYS A 89 6.41 9.51 -33.88
N SER A 90 6.72 10.75 -34.29
CA SER A 90 6.84 11.08 -35.71
C SER A 90 8.19 11.73 -36.00
N ARG A 91 8.92 11.07 -36.90
CA ARG A 91 10.14 11.54 -37.54
C ARG A 91 9.81 12.78 -38.37
N CYS A 92 10.67 13.79 -38.34
CA CYS A 92 10.83 14.71 -39.47
C CYS A 92 12.32 14.90 -39.74
N ALA A 93 12.65 14.67 -41.01
CA ALA A 93 13.97 14.60 -41.60
C ALA A 93 14.66 15.98 -41.63
N ARG A 94 15.97 15.99 -41.41
CA ARG A 94 16.84 17.11 -41.77
C ARG A 94 17.35 16.87 -43.20
N SER A 95 16.85 17.64 -44.15
CA SER A 95 17.54 17.96 -45.40
C SER A 95 18.21 19.33 -45.22
N ALA A 96 19.55 19.33 -45.16
CA ALA A 96 20.34 20.54 -45.29
C ALA A 96 20.70 20.69 -46.77
N SER A 97 20.19 21.74 -47.41
CA SER A 97 20.72 22.24 -48.67
C SER A 97 21.09 23.71 -48.51
N THR A 98 22.25 24.03 -49.07
CA THR A 98 23.00 25.27 -49.04
C THR A 98 22.30 26.39 -49.80
N ARG A 99 22.34 27.62 -49.28
CA ARG A 99 22.57 28.83 -50.11
C ARG A 99 22.91 30.08 -49.28
N ARG A 100 23.75 30.88 -49.91
CA ARG A 100 24.50 32.05 -49.44
C ARG A 100 23.60 33.30 -49.26
N GLY A 101 23.96 34.11 -48.27
CA GLY A 101 24.32 35.52 -48.43
C GLY A 101 23.21 36.57 -48.54
N SER A 102 23.11 37.44 -47.53
CA SER A 102 22.99 38.90 -47.66
C SER A 102 23.10 39.58 -46.30
N ARG A 103 23.50 40.86 -46.30
CA ARG A 103 24.11 41.65 -45.23
C ARG A 103 23.12 42.46 -44.39
N CYS A 104 23.60 42.91 -43.22
CA CYS A 104 23.22 44.12 -42.45
C CYS A 104 21.81 44.11 -41.78
N ARG A 105 21.55 44.66 -40.58
CA ARG A 105 22.11 45.83 -39.87
C ARG A 105 21.74 45.77 -38.38
N ALA A 106 22.50 46.46 -37.54
CA ALA A 106 22.24 46.67 -36.11
C ALA A 106 21.09 47.67 -35.86
N GLY A 107 20.31 47.42 -34.80
CA GLY A 107 19.31 48.34 -34.24
C GLY A 107 19.10 48.03 -32.76
N ALA A 108 19.26 49.03 -31.92
CA ALA A 108 19.36 48.94 -30.47
C ALA A 108 18.00 49.02 -29.74
N ALA A 109 18.04 48.56 -28.48
CA ALA A 109 17.23 48.99 -27.32
C ALA A 109 15.86 48.33 -27.02
N GLY A 110 15.76 47.77 -25.80
CA GLY A 110 14.51 47.62 -25.02
C GLY A 110 14.20 46.18 -24.56
N PRO A 111 14.17 45.87 -23.24
CA PRO A 111 13.79 44.55 -22.76
C PRO A 111 12.26 44.40 -22.74
N ALA A 112 11.70 43.63 -23.67
CA ALA A 112 10.30 43.23 -23.67
C ALA A 112 10.06 42.09 -22.67
N ARG A 113 9.24 42.35 -21.65
CA ARG A 113 8.65 41.33 -20.77
C ARG A 113 7.71 40.45 -21.59
N CYS A 114 7.99 39.16 -21.67
CA CYS A 114 7.08 38.17 -22.26
C CYS A 114 6.49 37.29 -21.16
N GLY A 115 5.26 37.62 -20.74
CA GLY A 115 4.37 36.71 -20.04
C GLY A 115 3.52 35.96 -21.07
N TRP A 116 3.49 34.63 -20.97
CA TRP A 116 2.65 33.76 -21.79
C TRP A 116 1.27 33.57 -21.13
N PRO A 117 0.14 33.69 -21.85
CA PRO A 117 -1.18 33.38 -21.32
C PRO A 117 -1.57 31.91 -21.58
N TRP A 118 -2.26 31.33 -20.60
CA TRP A 118 -2.98 30.06 -20.71
C TRP A 118 -4.33 30.27 -21.41
N PRO A 119 -4.75 29.42 -22.37
CA PRO A 119 -6.10 29.47 -22.94
C PRO A 119 -7.03 28.41 -22.33
N GLY A 120 -8.29 28.79 -22.04
CA GLY A 120 -9.38 27.81 -21.89
C GLY A 120 -10.54 28.19 -20.97
N CYS A 121 -11.32 29.22 -21.30
CA CYS A 121 -12.72 29.33 -20.87
C CYS A 121 -13.58 29.74 -22.07
N SER A 122 -14.58 28.92 -22.41
CA SER A 122 -15.58 29.19 -23.44
C SER A 122 -16.88 29.78 -22.84
N PRO A 123 -17.72 30.48 -23.64
CA PRO A 123 -18.62 31.53 -23.16
C PRO A 123 -20.11 31.14 -23.15
N GLY A 124 -20.93 31.87 -22.38
CA GLY A 124 -22.39 31.85 -22.51
C GLY A 124 -23.17 32.79 -21.58
N TRP A 125 -23.82 33.81 -22.19
CA TRP A 125 -24.93 34.69 -21.72
C TRP A 125 -24.62 36.08 -21.09
N PRO A 126 -25.48 37.11 -21.32
CA PRO A 126 -25.14 38.43 -21.91
C PRO A 126 -25.03 39.60 -20.88
N PRO A 127 -24.71 40.86 -21.29
CA PRO A 127 -24.06 41.85 -20.44
C PRO A 127 -25.05 42.76 -19.68
N GLY A 128 -24.69 43.06 -18.42
CA GLY A 128 -25.24 44.15 -17.60
C GLY A 128 -24.09 45.04 -17.08
N PRO A 129 -24.35 46.30 -16.71
CA PRO A 129 -23.40 47.40 -16.94
C PRO A 129 -22.18 47.40 -16.02
N ALA A 130 -21.07 47.85 -16.60
CA ALA A 130 -19.76 47.97 -15.98
C ALA A 130 -19.79 48.74 -14.66
N ARG A 131 -19.41 48.05 -13.58
CA ARG A 131 -18.80 48.64 -12.39
C ARG A 131 -17.61 47.79 -11.99
N SER A 132 -16.43 48.36 -12.17
CA SER A 132 -15.14 47.80 -11.73
C SER A 132 -15.17 47.54 -10.22
N PRO A 133 -14.88 46.32 -9.73
CA PRO A 133 -14.45 46.15 -8.37
C PRO A 133 -12.94 46.41 -8.31
N ALA A 134 -12.60 47.47 -7.59
CA ALA A 134 -11.24 47.81 -7.20
C ALA A 134 -10.53 46.60 -6.56
N CYS A 135 -9.26 46.44 -6.92
CA CYS A 135 -8.32 45.63 -6.15
C CYS A 135 -8.29 46.13 -4.71
N SER A 136 -8.66 45.26 -3.76
CA SER A 136 -8.39 45.47 -2.33
C SER A 136 -7.18 44.66 -1.91
N PRO A 137 -6.06 45.31 -1.53
CA PRO A 137 -5.07 44.72 -0.63
C PRO A 137 -5.44 45.13 0.79
N ALA A 138 -5.88 44.19 1.62
CA ALA A 138 -6.15 44.47 3.03
C ALA A 138 -5.78 43.29 3.92
N TRP A 139 -4.48 43.12 4.18
CA TRP A 139 -4.00 42.55 5.43
C TRP A 139 -2.97 43.52 6.03
N PRO A 140 -3.14 43.95 7.29
CA PRO A 140 -2.41 45.08 7.82
C PRO A 140 -0.95 44.73 8.07
N ALA A 141 -0.06 45.52 7.48
CA ALA A 141 1.33 45.63 7.87
C ALA A 141 1.40 46.11 9.33
N ARG A 142 1.48 45.18 10.28
CA ARG A 142 1.92 45.48 11.63
C ARG A 142 3.39 45.88 11.55
N ARG A 143 3.63 47.18 11.44
CA ARG A 143 4.91 47.79 11.79
C ARG A 143 5.17 47.42 13.25
N CYS A 144 6.04 46.44 13.48
CA CYS A 144 6.60 46.23 14.81
C CYS A 144 7.48 47.44 15.12
N CYS A 145 6.96 48.34 15.94
CA CYS A 145 7.75 49.31 16.69
C CYS A 145 8.84 48.55 17.45
N TRP A 146 10.06 48.60 16.92
CA TRP A 146 11.26 48.39 17.69
C TRP A 146 11.40 49.56 18.67
N ARG A 147 10.90 49.41 19.90
CA ARG A 147 11.45 50.18 21.01
C ARG A 147 12.70 49.44 21.48
N ALA A 148 13.84 49.94 21.01
CA ALA A 148 15.12 49.64 21.59
C ALA A 148 15.10 50.03 23.08
N CYS A 149 15.36 49.07 23.96
CA CYS A 149 15.83 49.38 25.30
C CYS A 149 17.25 49.91 25.17
N ALA A 150 17.38 51.23 25.10
CA ALA A 150 18.65 51.93 25.26
C ALA A 150 18.52 52.85 26.50
N GLY A 151 19.21 52.45 27.57
CA GLY A 151 19.78 53.30 28.62
C GLY A 151 18.90 54.33 29.33
N ALA A 152 18.41 53.99 30.52
CA ALA A 152 18.33 54.93 31.64
C ALA A 152 18.65 54.15 32.95
N PRO A 153 19.62 54.59 33.77
CA PRO A 153 19.93 53.91 35.02
C PRO A 153 18.93 54.36 36.08
N GLY A 154 18.00 53.48 36.45
CA GLY A 154 17.10 53.77 37.56
C GLY A 154 15.90 52.83 37.67
N ARG A 155 15.91 52.03 38.75
CA ARG A 155 14.81 51.23 39.31
C ARG A 155 14.55 49.88 38.63
N GLY A 156 14.84 48.83 39.40
CA GLY A 156 14.74 47.42 39.03
C GLY A 156 13.30 46.92 38.83
N GLY A 157 12.73 47.20 37.66
CA GLY A 157 11.56 46.49 37.16
C GLY A 157 11.97 45.17 36.53
N ARG A 158 11.80 44.05 37.25
CA ARG A 158 11.85 42.71 36.66
C ARG A 158 10.77 42.63 35.57
N CYS A 159 11.15 42.49 34.30
CA CYS A 159 10.20 42.06 33.28
C CYS A 159 9.64 40.69 33.69
N PRO A 160 8.32 40.47 33.65
CA PRO A 160 7.77 39.15 33.96
C PRO A 160 8.32 38.19 32.92
N ALA A 161 9.07 37.19 33.39
CA ALA A 161 9.46 36.03 32.61
C ALA A 161 8.19 35.24 32.28
N GLY A 162 7.45 35.70 31.27
CA GLY A 162 6.37 34.93 30.67
C GLY A 162 6.98 33.74 29.96
N GLY A 163 7.12 32.62 30.68
CA GLY A 163 7.73 31.37 30.24
C GLY A 163 6.90 30.61 29.20
N GLY A 164 6.46 31.29 28.14
CA GLY A 164 5.85 30.65 26.99
C GLY A 164 6.91 30.06 26.05
N PRO A 165 6.61 28.96 25.35
CA PRO A 165 7.52 28.43 24.34
C PRO A 165 7.81 29.49 23.27
N THR A 166 9.07 29.56 22.82
CA THR A 166 9.40 30.37 21.64
C THR A 166 8.58 29.89 20.44
N LYS A 167 8.32 30.76 19.46
CA LYS A 167 7.55 30.38 18.25
C LYS A 167 8.10 29.10 17.59
N GLN A 168 9.42 28.96 17.52
CA GLN A 168 10.08 27.77 16.97
C GLN A 168 9.87 26.51 17.83
N MET A 169 9.86 26.66 19.15
CA MET A 169 9.57 25.54 20.06
C MET A 169 8.10 25.14 19.95
N ALA A 170 7.17 26.09 19.83
CA ALA A 170 5.76 25.81 19.59
C ALA A 170 5.58 25.06 18.26
N GLU A 171 6.17 25.53 17.16
CA GLU A 171 6.14 24.88 15.85
C GLU A 171 6.72 23.45 15.90
N SER A 172 7.86 23.27 16.58
CA SER A 172 8.50 21.96 16.75
C SER A 172 7.63 21.00 17.57
N LEU A 173 7.05 21.49 18.68
CA LEU A 173 6.11 20.70 19.49
C LEU A 173 4.87 20.33 18.69
N THR A 174 4.35 21.23 17.85
CA THR A 174 3.23 20.91 16.95
C THR A 174 3.60 19.78 15.99
N LEU A 175 4.77 19.84 15.35
CA LEU A 175 5.23 18.79 14.43
C LEU A 175 5.43 17.44 15.11
N CYS A 176 5.83 17.42 16.38
CA CYS A 176 6.00 16.18 17.15
C CYS A 176 4.67 15.64 17.71
N LEU A 177 3.86 16.52 18.32
CA LEU A 177 2.66 16.13 19.06
C LEU A 177 1.46 15.88 18.15
N ALA A 178 1.31 16.61 17.04
CA ALA A 178 0.14 16.43 16.17
C ALA A 178 0.05 15.01 15.58
N PRO A 179 1.12 14.40 15.03
CA PRO A 179 1.07 13.00 14.59
C PRO A 179 0.81 12.04 15.75
N ALA A 180 1.41 12.28 16.93
CA ALA A 180 1.20 11.43 18.11
C ALA A 180 -0.27 11.48 18.58
N LEU A 181 -0.87 12.67 18.63
CA LEU A 181 -2.28 12.88 18.98
C LEU A 181 -3.23 12.29 17.94
N ALA A 182 -2.87 12.32 16.65
CA ALA A 182 -3.68 11.70 15.59
C ALA A 182 -3.60 10.16 15.64
N LEU A 183 -2.45 9.60 15.97
CA LEU A 183 -2.22 8.15 16.00
C LEU A 183 -2.65 7.49 17.32
N ALA A 184 -2.58 8.19 18.45
CA ALA A 184 -2.86 7.63 19.77
C ALA A 184 -4.28 7.04 19.89
N PRO A 185 -5.36 7.72 19.45
CA PRO A 185 -6.70 7.13 19.47
C PRO A 185 -6.77 5.85 18.63
N MET A 186 -6.14 5.82 17.45
CA MET A 186 -6.13 4.62 16.61
C MET A 186 -5.38 3.47 17.28
N ALA A 187 -4.24 3.75 17.92
CA ALA A 187 -3.48 2.74 18.66
C ALA A 187 -4.26 2.19 19.88
N LEU A 188 -4.92 3.08 20.65
CA LEU A 188 -5.69 2.70 21.84
C LEU A 188 -6.99 1.97 21.49
N LEU A 189 -7.68 2.38 20.41
CA LEU A 189 -8.99 1.86 20.04
C LEU A 189 -8.92 0.66 19.09
N PHE A 190 -7.94 0.59 18.19
CA PHE A 190 -7.90 -0.40 17.10
C PHE A 190 -6.57 -1.14 16.96
N GLY A 191 -5.69 -1.10 17.97
CA GLY A 191 -4.40 -1.77 17.92
C GLY A 191 -4.51 -3.25 17.58
N ASN A 192 -4.37 -3.60 16.29
CA ASN A 192 -4.42 -4.97 15.78
C ASN A 192 -3.18 -5.79 16.19
N GLY A 193 -2.18 -5.14 16.78
CA GLY A 193 -0.94 -5.73 17.24
C GLY A 193 -0.01 -6.14 16.10
N GLY A 194 0.84 -7.11 16.41
CA GLY A 194 1.76 -7.74 15.46
C GLY A 194 3.12 -7.06 15.36
N THR A 195 3.99 -7.67 14.55
CA THR A 195 5.40 -7.30 14.48
C THR A 195 5.81 -7.18 13.02
N GLN A 196 6.44 -6.06 12.65
CA GLN A 196 7.03 -5.93 11.32
C GLN A 196 8.40 -6.62 11.34
N PRO A 197 8.65 -7.68 10.55
CA PRO A 197 9.94 -8.34 10.52
C PRO A 197 11.06 -7.38 10.16
N PHE A 198 12.12 -7.39 10.95
CA PHE A 198 13.29 -6.54 10.74
C PHE A 198 14.56 -7.36 10.98
N THR A 199 15.43 -7.38 9.97
CA THR A 199 16.67 -8.17 9.99
C THR A 199 17.83 -7.34 10.50
N ALA A 200 18.71 -7.94 11.30
CA ALA A 200 19.94 -7.29 11.77
C ALA A 200 20.83 -6.80 10.62
N GLU A 201 20.87 -7.49 9.49
CA GLU A 201 21.61 -7.07 8.30
C GLU A 201 21.09 -5.73 7.74
N SER A 202 19.79 -5.66 7.43
CA SER A 202 19.15 -4.43 6.99
C SER A 202 19.34 -3.28 7.99
N MET A 203 19.30 -3.56 9.29
CA MET A 203 19.59 -2.58 10.33
C MET A 203 21.03 -2.06 10.20
N ARG A 204 22.04 -2.92 10.15
CA ARG A 204 23.47 -2.53 10.07
C ARG A 204 23.75 -1.63 8.87
N ILE A 205 23.23 -1.98 7.69
CA ILE A 205 23.37 -1.20 6.46
C ILE A 205 22.83 0.23 6.67
N ASN A 206 21.64 0.34 7.24
CA ASN A 206 20.95 1.62 7.40
C ASN A 206 21.50 2.46 8.57
N VAL A 207 22.00 1.82 9.63
CA VAL A 207 22.78 2.49 10.68
C VAL A 207 24.06 3.08 10.08
N ALA A 208 24.78 2.34 9.23
CA ALA A 208 25.98 2.85 8.57
C ALA A 208 25.66 4.10 7.73
N LEU A 209 24.57 4.11 6.97
CA LEU A 209 24.15 5.29 6.21
C LEU A 209 23.84 6.50 7.12
N ALA A 210 23.11 6.29 8.22
CA ALA A 210 22.83 7.36 9.18
C ALA A 210 24.12 7.88 9.86
N VAL A 211 25.08 6.99 10.14
CA VAL A 211 26.40 7.35 10.69
C VAL A 211 27.22 8.17 9.67
N VAL A 212 27.20 7.79 8.38
CA VAL A 212 27.84 8.58 7.32
C VAL A 212 27.25 9.99 7.26
N VAL A 213 25.92 10.12 7.31
CA VAL A 213 25.24 11.44 7.38
C VAL A 213 25.71 12.22 8.62
N PHE A 214 25.75 11.57 9.79
CA PHE A 214 26.19 12.20 11.03
C PHE A 214 27.60 12.80 10.90
N PHE A 215 28.55 12.08 10.31
CA PHE A 215 29.93 12.54 10.18
C PHE A 215 30.16 13.51 9.03
N ALA A 216 29.55 13.29 7.87
CA ALA A 216 29.71 14.13 6.68
C ALA A 216 29.02 15.49 6.81
N VAL A 217 27.93 15.60 7.58
CA VAL A 217 27.24 16.87 7.82
C VAL A 217 28.04 17.75 8.81
N PRO A 218 28.30 19.04 8.48
CA PRO A 218 29.11 19.93 9.30
C PRO A 218 28.61 20.08 10.74
N ARG A 219 29.53 20.18 11.71
CA ARG A 219 29.22 20.32 13.15
C ARG A 219 28.30 21.51 13.47
N ARG A 220 28.31 22.57 12.65
CA ARG A 220 27.39 23.73 12.75
C ARG A 220 25.92 23.37 12.50
N ARG A 221 25.62 22.30 11.76
CA ARG A 221 24.27 21.82 11.46
C ARG A 221 23.79 20.82 12.52
N ARG A 222 23.73 21.26 13.78
CA ARG A 222 23.44 20.40 14.94
C ARG A 222 22.12 19.65 14.82
N THR A 223 21.07 20.27 14.29
CA THR A 223 19.75 19.65 14.10
C THR A 223 19.80 18.43 13.19
N LEU A 224 20.52 18.51 12.07
CA LEU A 224 20.65 17.40 11.12
C LEU A 224 21.45 16.24 11.73
N ARG A 225 22.50 16.55 12.49
CA ARG A 225 23.28 15.54 13.21
C ARG A 225 22.48 14.89 14.33
N ALA A 226 21.68 15.66 15.07
CA ALA A 226 20.77 15.11 16.07
C ALA A 226 19.73 14.19 15.42
N GLY A 227 19.15 14.57 14.28
CA GLY A 227 18.24 13.71 13.51
C GLY A 227 18.90 12.40 13.05
N ALA A 228 20.15 12.46 12.58
CA ALA A 228 20.92 11.26 12.23
C ALA A 228 21.18 10.35 13.44
N ALA A 229 21.53 10.92 14.60
CA ALA A 229 21.72 10.16 15.83
C ALA A 229 20.40 9.53 16.34
N LEU A 230 19.30 10.28 16.32
CA LEU A 230 17.97 9.75 16.66
C LEU A 230 17.52 8.66 15.68
N THR A 231 17.90 8.76 14.40
CA THR A 231 17.66 7.71 13.41
C THR A 231 18.41 6.44 13.76
N VAL A 232 19.69 6.52 14.16
CA VAL A 232 20.44 5.35 14.64
C VAL A 232 19.76 4.72 15.84
N LEU A 233 19.35 5.53 16.84
CA LEU A 233 18.64 5.03 18.02
C LEU A 233 17.32 4.34 17.64
N LEU A 234 16.53 4.94 16.74
CA LEU A 234 15.28 4.33 16.26
C LEU A 234 15.53 3.00 15.54
N LEU A 235 16.55 2.91 14.68
CA LEU A 235 16.85 1.68 13.95
C LEU A 235 17.27 0.55 14.89
N VAL A 236 18.12 0.85 15.89
CA VAL A 236 18.54 -0.12 16.89
C VAL A 236 17.35 -0.53 17.77
N ALA A 237 16.57 0.43 18.25
CA ALA A 237 15.38 0.15 19.07
C ALA A 237 14.34 -0.69 18.31
N ALA A 238 14.05 -0.36 17.05
CA ALA A 238 13.10 -1.10 16.23
C ALA A 238 13.55 -2.53 15.91
N GLN A 239 14.87 -2.80 15.90
CA GLN A 239 15.40 -4.15 15.72
C GLN A 239 15.35 -4.98 17.01
N LEU A 240 15.62 -4.34 18.16
CA LEU A 240 15.67 -5.01 19.45
C LEU A 240 14.30 -5.21 20.10
N VAL A 241 13.33 -4.33 19.80
CA VAL A 241 11.99 -4.36 20.37
C VAL A 241 10.98 -4.75 19.29
N PRO A 242 10.43 -5.99 19.34
CA PRO A 242 9.39 -6.42 18.42
C PRO A 242 8.19 -5.46 18.46
N SER A 243 7.89 -4.82 17.34
CA SER A 243 6.82 -3.83 17.24
C SER A 243 6.28 -3.73 15.81
N PRO A 244 5.12 -3.08 15.62
CA PRO A 244 4.60 -2.78 14.27
C PRO A 244 5.49 -1.84 13.44
N ILE A 245 6.45 -1.15 14.08
CA ILE A 245 7.41 -0.27 13.40
C ILE A 245 8.39 -1.14 12.59
N GLY A 246 9.19 -1.98 13.26
CA GLY A 246 10.19 -2.85 12.64
C GLY A 246 10.92 -2.23 11.44
N SER A 247 10.93 -2.93 10.29
CA SER A 247 11.62 -2.48 9.08
C SER A 247 11.06 -1.19 8.47
N ASN A 248 9.91 -0.69 8.90
CA ASN A 248 9.40 0.61 8.45
C ASN A 248 10.33 1.76 8.86
N ALA A 249 11.14 1.58 9.92
CA ALA A 249 12.16 2.53 10.35
C ALA A 249 13.24 2.80 9.28
N LEU A 250 13.44 1.87 8.33
CA LEU A 250 14.40 2.03 7.24
C LEU A 250 14.07 3.17 6.28
N ARG A 251 12.82 3.67 6.28
CA ARG A 251 12.41 4.79 5.42
C ARG A 251 13.21 6.06 5.70
N LEU A 252 13.60 6.32 6.94
CA LEU A 252 14.36 7.52 7.27
C LEU A 252 15.72 7.59 6.54
N PRO A 253 16.64 6.63 6.71
CA PRO A 253 17.91 6.65 5.97
C PRO A 253 17.71 6.52 4.46
N MET A 254 16.74 5.74 4.01
CA MET A 254 16.44 5.57 2.57
C MET A 254 16.05 6.90 1.91
N LEU A 255 15.17 7.67 2.53
CA LEU A 255 14.66 8.93 1.96
C LEU A 255 15.59 10.11 2.19
N PHE A 256 16.28 10.17 3.34
CA PHE A 256 16.99 11.38 3.75
C PHE A 256 18.51 11.31 3.61
N ALA A 257 19.14 10.14 3.57
CA ALA A 257 20.61 10.08 3.58
C ALA A 257 21.23 10.79 2.36
N LEU A 258 20.81 10.43 1.15
CA LEU A 258 21.34 11.01 -0.09
C LEU A 258 21.07 12.52 -0.22
N PRO A 259 19.83 13.04 -0.03
CA PRO A 259 19.58 14.48 -0.09
C PRO A 259 20.36 15.29 0.96
N LEU A 260 20.52 14.75 2.18
CA LEU A 260 21.28 15.43 3.23
C LEU A 260 22.78 15.48 2.91
N LEU A 261 23.34 14.40 2.37
CA LEU A 261 24.73 14.39 1.91
C LEU A 261 24.93 15.37 0.75
N ALA A 262 24.06 15.34 -0.26
CA ALA A 262 24.14 16.22 -1.42
C ALA A 262 24.02 17.71 -1.04
N GLY A 263 23.13 18.06 -0.12
CA GLY A 263 22.86 19.45 0.26
C GLY A 263 23.81 20.03 1.31
N TYR A 264 24.45 19.20 2.13
CA TYR A 264 25.16 19.69 3.32
C TYR A 264 26.59 19.17 3.49
N ALA A 265 27.03 18.12 2.77
CA ALA A 265 28.40 17.63 2.89
C ALA A 265 29.38 18.65 2.26
N PRO A 266 30.39 19.16 2.99
CA PRO A 266 31.32 20.16 2.49
C PRO A 266 32.45 19.51 1.68
N LEU A 267 32.08 18.74 0.65
CA LEU A 267 33.01 17.99 -0.20
C LEU A 267 33.14 18.63 -1.59
N PRO A 268 34.32 18.55 -2.23
CA PRO A 268 34.45 18.91 -3.64
C PRO A 268 33.59 18.01 -4.52
N GLY A 269 33.14 18.51 -5.67
CA GLY A 269 32.22 17.82 -6.58
C GLY A 269 32.53 16.34 -6.84
N PRO A 270 33.77 15.96 -7.22
CA PRO A 270 34.12 14.57 -7.49
C PRO A 270 33.98 13.66 -6.26
N TRP A 271 34.40 14.12 -5.08
CA TRP A 271 34.29 13.37 -3.83
C TRP A 271 32.85 13.26 -3.36
N LEU A 272 32.06 14.32 -3.54
CA LEU A 272 30.62 14.29 -3.28
C LEU A 272 29.93 13.28 -4.20
N ALA A 273 30.23 13.29 -5.50
CA ALA A 273 29.69 12.35 -6.46
C ALA A 273 30.06 10.90 -6.10
N GLY A 274 31.33 10.65 -5.75
CA GLY A 274 31.79 9.33 -5.29
C GLY A 274 31.08 8.87 -4.02
N LEU A 275 30.91 9.75 -3.03
CA LEU A 275 30.17 9.45 -1.80
C LEU A 275 28.70 9.11 -2.09
N LEU A 276 28.02 9.91 -2.90
CA LEU A 276 26.62 9.68 -3.26
C LEU A 276 26.45 8.37 -4.02
N ALA A 277 27.35 8.07 -4.98
CA ALA A 277 27.34 6.81 -5.71
C ALA A 277 27.56 5.62 -4.77
N ALA A 278 28.54 5.72 -3.85
CA ALA A 278 28.79 4.68 -2.86
C ALA A 278 27.60 4.47 -1.93
N CYS A 279 26.99 5.54 -1.41
CA CYS A 279 25.81 5.45 -0.55
C CYS A 279 24.59 4.89 -1.30
N LEU A 280 24.38 5.29 -2.57
CA LEU A 280 23.31 4.76 -3.40
C LEU A 280 23.49 3.26 -3.66
N TRP A 281 24.72 2.84 -3.96
CA TRP A 281 25.06 1.43 -4.14
C TRP A 281 24.91 0.62 -2.84
N TRP A 282 25.27 1.21 -1.70
CA TRP A 282 25.21 0.58 -0.39
C TRP A 282 23.79 0.52 0.20
N GLN A 283 22.85 1.31 -0.30
CA GLN A 283 21.45 1.24 0.14
C GLN A 283 20.87 -0.15 -0.09
N ASN A 284 19.98 -0.57 0.81
CA ASN A 284 19.25 -1.83 0.66
C ASN A 284 18.59 -1.84 -0.73
N PRO A 285 18.71 -2.92 -1.53
CA PRO A 285 18.20 -2.98 -2.90
C PRO A 285 16.67 -2.90 -3.01
N VAL A 286 15.94 -2.47 -1.97
CA VAL A 286 14.49 -2.17 -2.04
C VAL A 286 14.21 -1.23 -3.20
N MET A 287 14.90 -0.08 -3.28
CA MET A 287 14.63 0.92 -4.33
C MET A 287 14.91 0.36 -5.72
N THR A 288 16.02 -0.35 -5.91
CA THR A 288 16.37 -0.94 -7.21
C THR A 288 15.46 -2.10 -7.58
N ALA A 289 15.07 -2.93 -6.61
CA ALA A 289 14.12 -4.01 -6.81
C ALA A 289 12.73 -3.49 -7.18
N ASP A 290 12.25 -2.46 -6.50
CA ASP A 290 10.95 -1.82 -6.78
C ASP A 290 10.96 -1.18 -8.17
N LEU A 291 12.01 -0.43 -8.51
CA LEU A 291 12.16 0.16 -9.84
C LEU A 291 12.27 -0.90 -10.94
N SER A 292 12.95 -2.02 -10.69
CA SER A 292 13.06 -3.11 -11.67
C SER A 292 11.73 -3.81 -11.96
N ARG A 293 10.76 -3.69 -11.05
CA ARG A 293 9.42 -4.26 -11.17
C ARG A 293 8.35 -3.23 -11.48
N ALA A 294 8.73 -1.96 -11.64
CA ALA A 294 7.79 -0.91 -12.00
C ALA A 294 7.08 -1.26 -13.32
N GLY A 295 5.75 -1.32 -13.29
CA GLY A 295 4.94 -1.71 -14.44
C GLY A 295 4.89 -3.22 -14.70
N SER A 296 5.22 -4.06 -13.71
CA SER A 296 4.99 -5.50 -13.81
C SER A 296 3.52 -5.81 -14.10
N PRO A 297 3.19 -6.89 -14.82
CA PRO A 297 1.80 -7.28 -15.11
C PRO A 297 0.95 -7.36 -13.83
N GLU A 298 1.53 -7.86 -12.73
CA GLU A 298 0.88 -7.98 -11.43
C GLU A 298 0.45 -6.63 -10.85
N SER A 299 1.02 -5.51 -11.29
CA SER A 299 0.58 -4.18 -10.83
C SER A 299 -0.71 -3.69 -11.52
N ALA A 300 -1.21 -4.40 -12.52
CA ALA A 300 -2.40 -4.01 -13.27
C ALA A 300 -3.62 -4.82 -12.85
N ALA A 301 -4.75 -4.14 -12.61
CA ALA A 301 -6.03 -4.78 -12.29
C ALA A 301 -6.45 -5.87 -13.31
N ALA A 302 -6.11 -5.68 -14.58
CA ALA A 302 -6.40 -6.64 -15.65
C ALA A 302 -5.77 -8.03 -15.43
N TYR A 303 -4.67 -8.11 -14.68
CA TYR A 303 -4.00 -9.36 -14.30
C TYR A 303 -4.88 -10.25 -13.41
N TYR A 304 -5.71 -9.64 -12.56
CA TYR A 304 -6.56 -10.33 -11.60
C TYR A 304 -7.98 -10.56 -12.10
N ARG A 305 -8.39 -9.83 -13.14
CA ARG A 305 -9.78 -9.85 -13.64
C ARG A 305 -10.32 -11.26 -13.94
N PRO A 306 -9.59 -12.18 -14.61
CA PRO A 306 -10.09 -13.54 -14.84
C PRO A 306 -10.39 -14.31 -13.55
N LEU A 307 -9.50 -14.19 -12.55
CA LEU A 307 -9.67 -14.82 -11.24
C LEU A 307 -10.84 -14.19 -10.47
N VAL A 308 -10.97 -12.87 -10.52
CA VAL A 308 -12.10 -12.14 -9.93
C VAL A 308 -13.43 -12.59 -10.56
N ASP A 309 -13.50 -12.66 -11.89
CA ASP A 309 -14.69 -13.09 -12.61
C ASP A 309 -15.06 -14.55 -12.27
N GLU A 310 -14.07 -15.43 -12.11
CA GLU A 310 -14.29 -16.82 -11.71
C GLU A 310 -14.80 -16.94 -10.28
N LEU A 311 -14.22 -16.22 -9.33
CA LEU A 311 -14.65 -16.23 -7.95
C LEU A 311 -16.03 -15.58 -7.77
N ALA A 312 -16.36 -14.56 -8.56
CA ALA A 312 -17.68 -13.94 -8.59
C ALA A 312 -18.76 -14.94 -9.04
N ARG A 313 -18.48 -15.77 -10.05
CA ARG A 313 -19.41 -16.84 -10.49
C ARG A 313 -19.67 -17.92 -9.44
N ARG A 314 -18.77 -18.08 -8.48
CA ARG A 314 -18.81 -19.13 -7.45
C ARG A 314 -19.45 -18.68 -6.13
N GLN A 315 -19.94 -17.45 -6.06
CA GLN A 315 -20.53 -16.92 -4.84
C GLN A 315 -21.75 -17.75 -4.36
N PRO A 316 -21.99 -17.86 -3.04
CA PRO A 316 -21.17 -17.32 -1.96
C PRO A 316 -19.89 -18.15 -1.76
N VAL A 317 -18.74 -17.48 -1.80
CA VAL A 317 -17.48 -18.14 -1.45
C VAL A 317 -17.15 -17.90 0.02
N GLY A 318 -16.54 -18.90 0.64
CA GLY A 318 -15.85 -18.71 1.91
C GLY A 318 -14.59 -17.86 1.73
N ARG A 319 -13.65 -18.02 2.65
CA ARG A 319 -12.37 -17.33 2.58
C ARG A 319 -11.50 -17.89 1.46
N VAL A 320 -10.78 -17.02 0.75
CA VAL A 320 -9.87 -17.39 -0.33
C VAL A 320 -8.44 -17.09 0.10
N GLU A 321 -7.56 -18.08 0.06
CA GLU A 321 -6.12 -17.84 0.14
C GLU A 321 -5.60 -17.55 -1.25
N VAL A 322 -4.90 -16.43 -1.42
CA VAL A 322 -4.12 -16.17 -2.63
C VAL A 322 -2.68 -16.25 -2.19
N VAL A 323 -1.92 -17.20 -2.74
CA VAL A 323 -0.49 -17.34 -2.43
C VAL A 323 0.17 -15.98 -2.70
N PRO A 324 0.67 -15.28 -1.66
CA PRO A 324 1.00 -13.86 -1.79
C PRO A 324 2.02 -13.60 -2.89
N LEU A 325 1.69 -12.65 -3.77
CA LEU A 325 2.62 -12.21 -4.79
C LEU A 325 3.61 -11.24 -4.16
N ARG A 326 4.78 -11.11 -4.78
CA ARG A 326 5.87 -10.30 -4.22
C ARG A 326 5.47 -8.89 -3.77
N ASP A 327 4.63 -8.23 -4.55
CA ASP A 327 4.21 -6.85 -4.30
C ASP A 327 2.74 -6.78 -3.86
N HIS A 328 2.12 -7.90 -3.46
CA HIS A 328 0.81 -7.98 -2.78
C HIS A 328 -0.38 -7.28 -3.49
N TRP A 329 -0.33 -7.09 -4.81
CA TRP A 329 -1.39 -6.44 -5.58
C TRP A 329 -2.72 -7.22 -5.56
N GLU A 330 -2.70 -8.52 -5.27
CA GLU A 330 -3.89 -9.33 -4.99
C GLU A 330 -4.73 -8.74 -3.85
N SER A 331 -4.07 -8.16 -2.83
CA SER A 331 -4.74 -7.51 -1.70
C SER A 331 -5.36 -6.16 -2.07
N ALA A 332 -5.03 -5.59 -3.22
CA ALA A 332 -5.65 -4.39 -3.74
C ALA A 332 -6.91 -4.72 -4.57
N TYR A 333 -6.87 -5.80 -5.35
CA TYR A 333 -7.86 -6.06 -6.39
C TYR A 333 -8.89 -7.16 -6.08
N LEU A 334 -8.57 -8.14 -5.23
CA LEU A 334 -9.53 -9.22 -4.89
C LEU A 334 -10.51 -8.91 -3.74
N PRO A 335 -10.16 -8.12 -2.70
CA PRO A 335 -11.03 -7.99 -1.53
C PRO A 335 -12.44 -7.46 -1.82
N ASP A 336 -12.65 -6.74 -2.93
CA ASP A 336 -13.97 -6.26 -3.32
C ASP A 336 -14.92 -7.38 -3.77
N THR A 337 -14.39 -8.56 -4.10
CA THR A 337 -15.16 -9.73 -4.53
C THR A 337 -15.14 -10.85 -3.50
N VAL A 338 -14.02 -11.08 -2.80
CA VAL A 338 -13.87 -12.21 -1.88
C VAL A 338 -13.14 -11.83 -0.59
N PRO A 339 -13.47 -12.43 0.56
CA PRO A 339 -12.67 -12.30 1.76
C PRO A 339 -11.35 -13.08 1.62
N LEU A 340 -10.22 -12.38 1.70
CA LEU A 340 -8.91 -13.01 1.67
C LEU A 340 -8.53 -13.65 3.01
N ALA A 341 -7.77 -14.74 2.99
CA ALA A 341 -7.26 -15.37 4.20
C ALA A 341 -6.03 -14.69 4.76
N ARG A 342 -5.12 -14.28 3.89
CA ARG A 342 -4.02 -13.37 4.20
C ARG A 342 -4.10 -12.15 3.30
N GLY A 343 -3.63 -11.02 3.82
CA GLY A 343 -3.65 -9.75 3.11
C GLY A 343 -2.29 -9.04 3.22
N TRP A 344 -2.27 -7.77 2.81
CA TRP A 344 -1.06 -6.95 2.72
C TRP A 344 -0.30 -6.75 4.04
N GLU A 345 -1.01 -6.56 5.16
CA GLU A 345 -0.42 -6.09 6.42
C GLU A 345 0.42 -7.16 7.11
N ARG A 346 1.71 -7.19 6.79
CA ARG A 346 2.69 -8.15 7.29
C ARG A 346 2.75 -8.21 8.83
N GLN A 347 2.52 -7.10 9.51
CA GLN A 347 2.51 -7.04 10.98
C GLN A 347 1.46 -7.97 11.56
N VAL A 348 0.24 -7.86 11.03
CA VAL A 348 -0.90 -8.66 11.46
C VAL A 348 -0.76 -10.10 10.95
N ASP A 349 -0.22 -10.28 9.75
CA ASP A 349 0.02 -11.60 9.17
C ASP A 349 1.05 -12.42 9.97
N THR A 350 2.16 -11.81 10.40
CA THR A 350 3.18 -12.47 11.24
C THR A 350 2.59 -12.94 12.57
N LEU A 351 1.67 -12.16 13.16
CA LEU A 351 1.00 -12.53 14.40
C LEU A 351 -0.02 -13.66 14.21
N ARG A 352 -0.82 -13.59 13.14
CA ARG A 352 -1.96 -14.49 12.93
C ARG A 352 -1.58 -15.79 12.22
N ASN A 353 -0.52 -15.75 11.42
CA ASN A 353 -0.10 -16.83 10.54
C ASN A 353 1.42 -17.10 10.67
N PRO A 354 1.95 -17.32 11.89
CA PRO A 354 3.39 -17.51 12.11
C PRO A 354 3.98 -18.70 11.34
N LEU A 355 3.13 -19.67 10.97
CA LEU A 355 3.48 -20.85 10.17
C LEU A 355 4.23 -20.48 8.86
N PHE A 356 3.93 -19.34 8.23
CA PHE A 356 4.57 -18.91 6.97
C PHE A 356 5.87 -18.12 7.16
N TYR A 357 6.24 -17.84 8.41
CA TYR A 357 7.43 -17.06 8.77
C TYR A 357 8.52 -17.90 9.43
N GLY A 358 8.25 -19.20 9.68
CA GLY A 358 9.24 -20.20 10.08
C GLY A 358 9.90 -20.89 8.88
N ASP A 359 10.79 -21.85 9.15
CA ASP A 359 11.58 -22.57 8.14
C ASP A 359 11.03 -23.97 7.81
N ASP A 360 9.89 -24.33 8.39
CA ASP A 360 9.37 -25.69 8.51
C ASP A 360 7.88 -25.80 8.14
N LEU A 361 7.44 -25.10 7.08
CA LEU A 361 6.07 -25.24 6.58
C LEU A 361 5.86 -26.64 5.98
N THR A 362 5.07 -27.48 6.67
CA THR A 362 4.72 -28.83 6.22
C THR A 362 3.37 -28.89 5.53
N ALA A 363 3.16 -29.94 4.71
CA ALA A 363 1.87 -30.19 4.07
C ALA A 363 0.72 -30.34 5.08
N ASP A 364 0.94 -31.06 6.18
CA ASP A 364 -0.09 -31.25 7.22
C ASP A 364 -0.37 -29.95 7.99
N GLY A 365 0.67 -29.17 8.28
CA GLY A 365 0.54 -27.86 8.91
C GLY A 365 -0.27 -26.90 8.03
N TYR A 366 0.01 -26.88 6.73
CA TYR A 366 -0.75 -26.09 5.76
C TYR A 366 -2.22 -26.54 5.66
N ALA A 367 -2.48 -27.85 5.60
CA ALA A 367 -3.84 -28.39 5.59
C ALA A 367 -4.63 -28.04 6.86
N GLY A 368 -3.97 -28.08 8.02
CA GLY A 368 -4.54 -27.69 9.30
C GLY A 368 -4.87 -26.20 9.34
N TRP A 369 -3.99 -25.35 8.79
CA TRP A 369 -4.21 -23.92 8.68
C TRP A 369 -5.39 -23.58 7.76
N LEU A 370 -5.47 -24.19 6.58
CA LEU A 370 -6.58 -24.00 5.63
C LEU A 370 -7.93 -24.31 6.30
N ARG A 371 -8.01 -25.43 7.04
CA ARG A 371 -9.20 -25.82 7.80
C ARG A 371 -9.52 -24.84 8.94
N ARG A 372 -8.51 -24.45 9.73
CA ARG A 372 -8.69 -23.53 10.86
C ARG A 372 -9.21 -22.17 10.41
N GLU A 373 -8.65 -21.62 9.34
CA GLU A 373 -9.00 -20.28 8.84
C GLU A 373 -10.24 -20.26 7.93
N ALA A 374 -10.91 -21.40 7.70
CA ALA A 374 -12.08 -21.51 6.81
C ALA A 374 -11.78 -21.22 5.33
N VAL A 375 -10.59 -21.60 4.87
CA VAL A 375 -10.19 -21.40 3.47
C VAL A 375 -10.91 -22.40 2.59
N ALA A 376 -11.75 -21.89 1.69
CA ALA A 376 -12.50 -22.68 0.72
C ALA A 376 -11.72 -22.87 -0.59
N TYR A 377 -10.93 -21.86 -0.97
CA TYR A 377 -10.17 -21.87 -2.21
C TYR A 377 -8.73 -21.36 -2.01
N VAL A 378 -7.80 -21.93 -2.76
CA VAL A 378 -6.42 -21.46 -2.88
C VAL A 378 -6.16 -21.04 -4.32
N ALA A 379 -5.77 -19.78 -4.53
CA ALA A 379 -5.39 -19.24 -5.83
C ALA A 379 -3.86 -19.12 -5.91
N TYR A 380 -3.29 -19.63 -7.01
CA TYR A 380 -1.85 -19.69 -7.22
C TYR A 380 -1.50 -19.23 -8.64
N ALA A 381 -0.55 -18.30 -8.75
CA ALA A 381 -0.02 -17.80 -10.02
C ALA A 381 1.39 -18.36 -10.27
N PRO A 382 1.55 -19.50 -10.99
CA PRO A 382 2.85 -20.16 -11.15
C PRO A 382 3.89 -19.32 -11.89
N GLY A 383 3.46 -18.38 -12.73
CA GLY A 383 4.35 -17.47 -13.48
C GLY A 383 4.83 -16.25 -12.68
N SER A 384 4.31 -16.03 -11.47
CA SER A 384 4.66 -14.87 -10.65
C SER A 384 5.69 -15.18 -9.58
N VAL A 385 6.48 -14.18 -9.24
CA VAL A 385 7.40 -14.26 -8.10
C VAL A 385 6.58 -14.14 -6.80
N PRO A 386 6.61 -15.14 -5.91
CA PRO A 386 5.92 -15.06 -4.63
C PRO A 386 6.62 -14.09 -3.67
N ASP A 387 5.87 -13.60 -2.69
CA ASP A 387 6.47 -12.94 -1.52
C ASP A 387 7.48 -13.85 -0.83
N ARG A 388 8.41 -13.26 -0.09
CA ARG A 388 9.40 -14.02 0.68
C ARG A 388 8.72 -15.01 1.65
N SER A 389 7.66 -14.61 2.36
CA SER A 389 6.93 -15.49 3.29
C SER A 389 6.03 -16.49 2.57
N ALA A 390 5.80 -16.33 1.26
CA ALA A 390 4.97 -17.23 0.47
C ALA A 390 5.77 -18.28 -0.31
N ARG A 391 7.12 -18.25 -0.30
CA ARG A 391 7.93 -19.17 -1.11
C ARG A 391 7.71 -20.65 -0.77
N GLN A 392 7.66 -20.99 0.51
CA GLN A 392 7.45 -22.38 0.95
C GLN A 392 6.03 -22.83 0.58
N GLU A 393 5.03 -21.96 0.76
CA GLU A 393 3.66 -22.27 0.36
C GLU A 393 3.53 -22.44 -1.16
N ALA A 394 4.11 -21.54 -1.94
CA ALA A 394 4.12 -21.64 -3.40
C ALA A 394 4.73 -22.97 -3.87
N ALA A 395 5.82 -23.40 -3.21
CA ALA A 395 6.44 -24.70 -3.48
C ALA A 395 5.51 -25.88 -3.09
N LEU A 396 4.83 -25.81 -1.94
CA LEU A 396 3.86 -26.84 -1.52
C LEU A 396 2.67 -26.94 -2.48
N VAL A 397 2.09 -25.81 -2.87
CA VAL A 397 0.96 -25.79 -3.81
C VAL A 397 1.41 -26.31 -5.18
N ALA A 398 2.60 -25.91 -5.65
CA ALA A 398 3.16 -26.39 -6.92
C ALA A 398 3.49 -27.89 -6.90
N ALA A 399 3.89 -28.44 -5.76
CA ALA A 399 4.18 -29.87 -5.60
C ALA A 399 2.92 -30.75 -5.69
N GLY A 400 1.73 -30.16 -5.56
CA GLY A 400 0.45 -30.86 -5.57
C GLY A 400 0.15 -31.48 -4.20
N GLN A 401 -0.98 -31.07 -3.62
CA GLN A 401 -1.43 -31.57 -2.32
C GLN A 401 -2.74 -32.35 -2.48
N PRO A 402 -2.93 -33.48 -1.78
CA PRO A 402 -4.14 -34.30 -1.93
C PRO A 402 -5.41 -33.56 -1.52
N TYR A 403 -5.28 -32.55 -0.65
CA TYR A 403 -6.38 -31.71 -0.19
C TYR A 403 -6.66 -30.47 -1.06
N LEU A 404 -5.96 -30.32 -2.19
CA LEU A 404 -6.15 -29.23 -3.15
C LEU A 404 -6.59 -29.78 -4.51
N ARG A 405 -7.89 -29.66 -4.81
CA ARG A 405 -8.44 -30.09 -6.09
C ARG A 405 -8.50 -28.92 -7.06
N GLU A 406 -7.78 -28.99 -8.17
CA GLU A 406 -7.86 -27.95 -9.21
C GLU A 406 -9.28 -27.91 -9.79
N VAL A 407 -9.92 -26.73 -9.75
CA VAL A 407 -11.29 -26.52 -10.23
C VAL A 407 -11.39 -25.53 -11.37
N TRP A 408 -10.35 -24.72 -11.57
CA TRP A 408 -10.26 -23.77 -12.67
C TRP A 408 -8.80 -23.37 -12.91
N ARG A 409 -8.49 -23.02 -14.15
CA ARG A 409 -7.20 -22.44 -14.53
C ARG A 409 -7.35 -21.55 -15.76
N ASP A 410 -6.44 -20.60 -15.92
CA ASP A 410 -6.19 -19.89 -17.17
C ASP A 410 -4.68 -19.83 -17.46
N ALA A 411 -4.26 -18.89 -18.31
CA ALA A 411 -2.85 -18.70 -18.64
C ALA A 411 -1.99 -18.18 -17.45
N THR A 412 -2.62 -17.63 -16.42
CA THR A 412 -1.97 -16.90 -15.32
C THR A 412 -2.18 -17.61 -13.99
N TRP A 413 -3.38 -18.10 -13.73
CA TRP A 413 -3.86 -18.54 -12.44
C TRP A 413 -4.29 -20.01 -12.46
N ARG A 414 -4.12 -20.64 -11.31
CA ARG A 414 -4.73 -21.92 -10.96
C ARG A 414 -5.54 -21.73 -9.69
N LEU A 415 -6.76 -22.22 -9.68
CA LEU A 415 -7.68 -22.17 -8.55
C LEU A 415 -7.96 -23.58 -8.05
N TYR A 416 -7.66 -23.81 -6.78
CA TYR A 416 -7.84 -25.07 -6.09
C TYR A 416 -8.98 -24.94 -5.09
N ALA A 417 -9.93 -25.87 -5.10
CA ALA A 417 -10.87 -26.05 -4.00
C ALA A 417 -10.20 -26.90 -2.92
N VAL A 418 -10.27 -26.44 -1.68
CA VAL A 418 -9.84 -27.23 -0.52
C VAL A 418 -10.85 -28.37 -0.34
N THR A 419 -10.37 -29.60 -0.22
CA THR A 419 -11.25 -30.75 0.09
C THR A 419 -11.69 -30.67 1.54
N GLU A 420 -12.98 -30.86 1.79
CA GLU A 420 -13.58 -30.78 3.15
C GLU A 420 -13.21 -29.48 3.91
N PRO A 421 -13.50 -28.31 3.33
CA PRO A 421 -13.18 -27.06 4.00
C PRO A 421 -14.08 -26.90 5.22
N ALA A 422 -13.51 -26.45 6.34
CA ALA A 422 -14.34 -25.98 7.44
C ALA A 422 -15.07 -24.70 6.96
N PRO A 423 -16.41 -24.63 7.07
CA PRO A 423 -17.15 -23.53 6.45
C PRO A 423 -16.93 -22.21 7.21
N LEU A 424 -16.96 -21.07 6.52
CA LEU A 424 -16.86 -19.76 7.16
C LEU A 424 -17.96 -19.55 8.22
N VAL A 425 -19.15 -20.09 7.96
CA VAL A 425 -20.28 -20.18 8.89
C VAL A 425 -20.61 -21.66 9.04
N GLY A 426 -20.44 -22.20 10.25
CA GLY A 426 -20.74 -23.60 10.52
C GLY A 426 -22.20 -23.85 10.88
N PRO A 427 -22.60 -25.14 10.91
CA PRO A 427 -23.96 -25.53 11.28
C PRO A 427 -24.32 -25.05 12.70
N PRO A 428 -25.59 -24.72 12.97
CA PRO A 428 -26.75 -24.79 12.07
C PRO A 428 -26.87 -23.61 11.08
N GLY A 429 -25.87 -22.74 11.01
CA GLY A 429 -25.86 -21.61 10.08
C GLY A 429 -25.48 -22.00 8.65
N ARG A 430 -25.97 -21.22 7.68
CA ARG A 430 -25.62 -21.31 6.25
C ARG A 430 -25.18 -19.95 5.72
N LEU A 431 -23.98 -19.89 5.16
CA LEU A 431 -23.45 -18.68 4.53
C LEU A 431 -24.35 -18.24 3.36
N VAL A 432 -24.66 -16.94 3.31
CA VAL A 432 -25.44 -16.32 2.22
C VAL A 432 -24.60 -15.29 1.48
N ASP A 433 -23.78 -14.52 2.19
CA ASP A 433 -22.96 -13.46 1.63
C ASP A 433 -21.68 -13.29 2.46
N SER A 434 -20.56 -12.99 1.81
CA SER A 434 -19.31 -12.67 2.48
C SER A 434 -18.61 -11.52 1.75
N GLY A 435 -18.22 -10.48 2.48
CA GLY A 435 -17.55 -9.32 1.91
C GLY A 435 -16.61 -8.65 2.89
N ARG A 436 -16.05 -7.49 2.49
CA ARG A 436 -15.05 -6.76 3.28
C ARG A 436 -15.55 -6.29 4.64
N ALA A 437 -16.82 -5.93 4.73
CA ALA A 437 -17.40 -5.26 5.89
C ALA A 437 -18.30 -6.18 6.74
N ALA A 438 -18.77 -7.30 6.20
CA ALA A 438 -19.69 -8.16 6.90
C ALA A 438 -19.76 -9.58 6.31
N VAL A 439 -20.26 -10.49 7.14
CA VAL A 439 -20.64 -11.85 6.77
C VAL A 439 -22.14 -12.02 7.05
N GLY A 440 -22.90 -12.39 6.03
CA GLY A 440 -24.33 -12.67 6.10
C GLY A 440 -24.61 -14.17 6.04
N PHE A 441 -25.52 -14.66 6.88
CA PHE A 441 -25.90 -16.07 6.94
C PHE A 441 -27.33 -16.26 7.42
N THR A 442 -27.92 -17.41 7.16
CA THR A 442 -29.21 -17.83 7.70
C THR A 442 -29.02 -18.88 8.77
N VAL A 443 -29.98 -18.96 9.69
CA VAL A 443 -30.04 -19.96 10.74
C VAL A 443 -31.45 -20.54 10.72
N ASP A 444 -31.58 -21.85 10.59
CA ASP A 444 -32.88 -22.51 10.44
C ASP A 444 -33.48 -22.97 11.78
N ALA A 445 -32.64 -23.15 12.80
CA ALA A 445 -33.05 -23.54 14.15
C ALA A 445 -32.21 -22.81 15.20
N PRO A 446 -32.76 -22.52 16.40
CA PRO A 446 -32.00 -21.92 17.49
C PRO A 446 -30.75 -22.75 17.82
N GLY A 447 -29.65 -22.08 18.13
CA GLY A 447 -28.40 -22.73 18.49
C GLY A 447 -27.16 -21.84 18.33
N ASP A 448 -26.04 -22.39 18.77
CA ASP A 448 -24.73 -21.75 18.64
C ASP A 448 -24.18 -21.97 17.23
N VAL A 449 -23.99 -20.88 16.49
CA VAL A 449 -23.49 -20.86 15.12
C VAL A 449 -22.05 -20.37 15.14
N PRO A 450 -21.05 -21.25 14.88
CA PRO A 450 -19.67 -20.81 14.79
C PRO A 450 -19.45 -20.02 13.49
N VAL A 451 -18.93 -18.80 13.63
CA VAL A 451 -18.58 -17.92 12.52
C VAL A 451 -17.09 -17.63 12.59
N ARG A 452 -16.33 -18.07 11.57
CA ARG A 452 -14.86 -17.97 11.51
C ARG A 452 -14.39 -16.55 11.12
N VAL A 453 -14.97 -15.57 11.79
CA VAL A 453 -14.53 -14.17 11.88
C VAL A 453 -13.84 -14.02 13.23
N ARG A 454 -12.65 -13.42 13.25
CA ARG A 454 -11.91 -13.25 14.51
C ARG A 454 -12.64 -12.28 15.43
N TRP A 455 -12.73 -12.61 16.71
CA TRP A 455 -13.39 -11.77 17.70
C TRP A 455 -12.78 -10.36 17.74
N SER A 456 -13.64 -9.36 17.87
CA SER A 456 -13.26 -7.97 18.13
C SER A 456 -14.40 -7.31 18.88
N ARG A 457 -14.05 -6.44 19.85
CA ARG A 457 -15.02 -5.65 20.60
C ARG A 457 -15.87 -4.72 19.72
N TRP A 458 -15.44 -4.47 18.48
CA TRP A 458 -16.13 -3.62 17.52
C TRP A 458 -17.13 -4.39 16.64
N LEU A 459 -17.25 -5.70 16.82
CA LEU A 459 -18.22 -6.50 16.07
C LEU A 459 -19.65 -6.20 16.51
N THR A 460 -20.57 -6.23 15.56
CA THR A 460 -22.00 -6.07 15.79
C THR A 460 -22.77 -7.19 15.10
N LEU A 461 -23.85 -7.63 15.74
CA LEU A 461 -24.81 -8.54 15.13
C LEU A 461 -26.06 -7.77 14.73
N THR A 462 -26.56 -8.08 13.54
CA THR A 462 -27.87 -7.65 13.07
C THR A 462 -28.65 -8.90 12.70
N GLY A 463 -29.87 -9.05 13.21
CA GLY A 463 -30.72 -10.23 12.98
C GLY A 463 -31.96 -10.24 13.87
N PRO A 464 -32.80 -11.29 13.80
CA PRO A 464 -34.08 -11.38 14.50
C PRO A 464 -33.94 -11.57 16.01
N GLY A 465 -32.85 -12.17 16.51
CA GLY A 465 -32.62 -12.30 17.95
C GLY A 465 -31.41 -13.17 18.29
N GLY A 466 -30.52 -12.67 19.15
CA GLY A 466 -29.32 -13.40 19.55
C GLY A 466 -28.19 -12.46 19.95
N CYS A 467 -27.03 -13.04 20.24
CA CYS A 467 -25.83 -12.26 20.57
C CYS A 467 -24.55 -12.95 20.13
N LEU A 468 -23.48 -12.16 19.99
CA LEU A 468 -22.13 -12.58 19.67
C LEU A 468 -21.36 -12.87 20.95
N ALA A 469 -20.67 -13.99 21.00
CA ALA A 469 -19.74 -14.31 22.06
C ALA A 469 -18.37 -14.67 21.47
N PRO A 470 -17.26 -14.37 22.17
CA PRO A 470 -15.94 -14.89 21.80
C PRO A 470 -15.92 -16.40 22.01
N ALA A 471 -15.44 -17.13 21.01
CA ALA A 471 -15.15 -18.56 21.11
C ALA A 471 -13.72 -18.78 21.67
N PRO A 472 -13.45 -19.91 22.35
CA PRO A 472 -12.13 -20.21 22.92
C PRO A 472 -10.97 -20.23 21.91
N ASP A 473 -11.28 -20.48 20.64
CA ASP A 473 -10.33 -20.52 19.53
C ASP A 473 -10.04 -19.13 18.90
N GLY A 474 -10.64 -18.07 19.46
CA GLY A 474 -10.49 -16.68 19.04
C GLY A 474 -11.43 -16.25 17.90
N PHE A 475 -12.33 -17.12 17.46
CA PHE A 475 -13.39 -16.78 16.51
C PHE A 475 -14.67 -16.33 17.23
N VAL A 476 -15.73 -16.11 16.46
CA VAL A 476 -17.03 -15.65 16.96
C VAL A 476 -17.99 -16.84 17.01
N THR A 477 -18.76 -16.95 18.08
CA THR A 477 -19.98 -17.76 18.12
C THR A 477 -21.18 -16.83 18.15
N VAL A 478 -22.13 -17.04 17.24
CA VAL A 478 -23.43 -16.37 17.28
C VAL A 478 -24.40 -17.30 17.99
N ARG A 479 -24.90 -16.87 19.15
CA ARG A 479 -25.97 -17.57 19.86
C ARG A 479 -27.30 -17.12 19.26
N GLY A 480 -27.75 -17.81 18.22
CA GLY A 480 -28.99 -17.49 17.52
C GLY A 480 -30.18 -18.02 18.31
N ALA A 481 -31.04 -17.12 18.79
CA ALA A 481 -32.24 -17.52 19.53
C ALA A 481 -33.45 -17.78 18.61
N THR A 482 -33.39 -17.26 17.37
CA THR A 482 -34.54 -17.27 16.45
C THR A 482 -34.10 -17.63 15.04
N PRO A 483 -34.85 -18.47 14.30
CA PRO A 483 -34.58 -18.70 12.89
C PRO A 483 -34.64 -17.39 12.08
N GLY A 484 -33.77 -17.25 11.09
CA GLY A 484 -33.78 -16.10 10.17
C GLY A 484 -32.40 -15.68 9.67
N ALA A 485 -32.33 -14.50 9.05
CA ALA A 485 -31.11 -13.95 8.48
C ALA A 485 -30.35 -13.11 9.51
N TYR A 486 -29.04 -13.37 9.61
CA TYR A 486 -28.10 -12.68 10.48
C TYR A 486 -26.96 -12.07 9.67
N ARG A 487 -26.39 -10.99 10.20
CA ARG A 487 -25.23 -10.32 9.65
C ARG A 487 -24.27 -9.96 10.77
N VAL A 488 -23.03 -10.45 10.67
CA VAL A 488 -21.91 -10.03 11.51
C VAL A 488 -21.16 -8.94 10.77
N GLY A 489 -21.15 -7.73 11.32
CA GLY A 489 -20.41 -6.58 10.80
C GLY A 489 -19.59 -5.90 11.89
N SER A 490 -19.19 -4.65 11.66
CA SER A 490 -18.48 -3.83 12.65
C SER A 490 -19.11 -2.44 12.82
N SER A 491 -19.06 -1.92 14.05
CA SER A 491 -19.56 -0.58 14.40
C SER A 491 -18.71 0.03 15.52
N LEU A 492 -18.56 1.36 15.50
CA LEU A 492 -17.98 2.12 16.64
C LEU A 492 -18.90 2.15 17.87
N ARG A 493 -20.16 1.75 17.68
CA ARG A 493 -21.15 1.51 18.74
C ARG A 493 -21.65 0.08 18.55
N PRO A 494 -20.86 -0.92 18.96
CA PRO A 494 -21.20 -2.33 18.77
C PRO A 494 -22.51 -2.67 19.50
N SER A 495 -23.28 -3.60 18.95
CA SER A 495 -24.53 -4.09 19.52
C SER A 495 -24.69 -5.59 19.29
N GLY A 496 -25.49 -6.24 20.12
CA GLY A 496 -25.73 -7.69 20.04
C GLY A 496 -24.51 -8.52 20.45
N GLN A 497 -23.75 -8.08 21.47
CA GLN A 497 -22.74 -8.90 22.15
C GLN A 497 -23.33 -9.46 23.44
N CYS A 498 -23.00 -10.71 23.75
CA CYS A 498 -23.07 -11.24 25.11
C CYS A 498 -21.75 -10.90 25.83
#